data_AF-A0A428R0N8-F1
#
_entry.id   AF-A0A428R0N8-F1
#
_cell.length_a   1.000
_cell.length_b   1.000
_cell.length_c   1.000
_cell.angle_alpha   90.00
_cell.angle_beta   90.00
_cell.angle_gamma   90.00
#
_symmetry.space_group_name_H-M   'P 1'
#
loop_
_entity.id
_entity.type
_entity.pdbx_description
1 polymer ?
#
loop_
_entity_poly.entity_id
_entity_poly.type
_entity_poly.pdbx_seq_one_letter_code
_entity_poly.pdbx_strand_id
1 'polypeptide(L)'
;MSEFTPEQCEAAMSVLFKRIEERGTALVQDDIKQIQDILSKAGKPTWSARPRTYAVLRMINMVNLMDDLVKQGLLDYNFPYSKGRIPLGVKPQSTRNKFFEKQSLVLTDIKAAETGEHASLAVEADPNFTNPKKLGGGGQGIVEKVTSKLSLRDYARKSMLRSRKFEGSGDAERAFGNELQNLKKLSHRHLVKYVG
;
A
#
# COMPACT_ATOMS: atom_id res chain seq x y z
N MET A 1 17.57 -4.25 25.43
CA MET A 1 17.27 -3.44 24.22
C MET A 1 16.68 -2.14 24.72
N SER A 2 17.36 -1.00 24.52
CA SER A 2 16.88 0.30 24.98
C SER A 2 15.52 0.61 24.36
N GLU A 3 14.51 0.88 25.18
CA GLU A 3 13.19 1.31 24.71
C GLU A 3 13.35 2.57 23.87
N PHE A 4 12.80 2.56 22.66
CA PHE A 4 12.78 3.72 21.78
C PHE A 4 11.81 4.74 22.39
N THR A 5 12.35 5.81 22.99
CA THR A 5 11.53 6.72 23.80
C THR A 5 10.55 7.53 22.95
N PRO A 6 9.44 8.03 23.50
CA PRO A 6 8.52 8.91 22.79
C PRO A 6 9.21 10.13 22.18
N GLU A 7 10.20 10.71 22.87
CA GLU A 7 10.97 11.87 22.41
C GLU A 7 11.85 11.51 21.20
N GLN A 8 12.48 10.33 21.23
CA GLN A 8 13.27 9.84 20.09
C GLN A 8 12.39 9.57 18.87
N CYS A 9 11.19 9.03 19.08
CA CYS A 9 10.20 8.84 18.02
C CYS A 9 9.78 10.17 17.40
N GLU A 10 9.46 11.15 18.24
CA GLU A 10 9.02 12.46 17.80
C GLU A 10 10.13 13.24 17.07
N ALA A 11 11.38 13.15 17.56
CA ALA A 11 12.54 13.72 16.89
C ALA A 11 12.77 13.07 15.51
N ALA A 12 12.73 11.74 15.42
CA ALA A 12 12.89 11.02 14.17
C ALA A 12 11.80 11.36 13.15
N MET A 13 10.53 11.43 13.60
CA MET A 13 9.42 11.85 12.74
C MET A 13 9.57 13.29 12.28
N SER A 14 9.97 14.20 13.17
CA SER A 14 10.14 15.61 12.81
C SER A 14 11.22 15.82 11.74
N VAL A 15 12.35 15.11 11.87
CA VAL A 15 13.41 15.13 10.85
C VAL A 15 12.92 14.58 9.52
N LEU A 16 12.19 13.46 9.54
CA LEU A 16 11.64 12.83 8.34
C LEU A 16 10.64 13.73 7.62
N PHE A 17 9.68 14.32 8.34
CA PHE A 17 8.64 15.16 7.74
C PHE A 17 9.21 16.50 7.26
N LYS A 18 10.22 17.06 7.93
CA LYS A 18 10.96 18.23 7.42
C LYS A 18 11.56 17.95 6.04
N ARG A 19 12.23 16.81 5.86
CA ARG A 19 12.79 16.39 4.57
C ARG A 19 11.71 16.22 3.49
N ILE A 20 10.57 15.65 3.86
CA ILE A 20 9.43 15.44 2.95
C ILE A 20 8.84 16.79 2.50
N GLU A 21 8.66 17.72 3.44
CA GLU A 21 8.16 19.07 3.17
C GLU A 21 9.10 19.87 2.28
N GLU A 22 10.41 19.81 2.51
CA GLU A 22 11.44 20.45 1.68
C GLU A 22 11.45 19.91 0.24
N ARG A 23 11.15 18.61 0.06
CA ARG A 23 11.07 17.99 -1.27
C ARG A 23 9.82 18.43 -2.04
N GLY A 24 8.70 18.63 -1.35
CA GLY A 24 7.44 19.10 -1.95
C GLY A 24 6.77 18.14 -2.95
N THR A 25 7.16 16.86 -2.97
CA THR A 25 6.60 15.84 -3.89
C THR A 25 5.91 14.70 -3.13
N ALA A 26 5.22 13.82 -3.87
CA ALA A 26 4.60 12.62 -3.31
C ALA A 26 5.61 11.76 -2.53
N LEU A 27 5.14 11.07 -1.50
CA LEU A 27 5.95 10.19 -0.66
C LEU A 27 6.42 9.00 -1.49
N VAL A 28 7.72 8.74 -1.46
CA VAL A 28 8.28 7.53 -2.05
C VAL A 28 8.13 6.37 -1.08
N GLN A 29 8.25 5.14 -1.59
CA GLN A 29 8.10 3.93 -0.75
C GLN A 29 9.10 3.90 0.42
N ASP A 30 10.29 4.48 0.25
CA ASP A 30 11.26 4.60 1.33
C ASP A 30 10.82 5.54 2.45
N ASP A 31 10.07 6.60 2.16
CA ASP A 31 9.48 7.46 3.19
C ASP A 31 8.43 6.68 3.98
N ILE A 32 7.56 5.95 3.27
CA ILE A 32 6.53 5.11 3.87
C ILE A 32 7.14 4.02 4.77
N LYS A 33 8.23 3.38 4.30
CA LYS A 33 8.97 2.38 5.06
C LYS A 33 9.59 2.99 6.32
N GLN A 34 10.22 4.16 6.21
CA GLN A 34 10.79 4.87 7.37
C GLN A 34 9.71 5.21 8.41
N ILE A 35 8.53 5.69 7.99
CA ILE A 35 7.40 5.93 8.89
C ILE A 35 6.99 4.65 9.61
N GLN A 36 6.81 3.56 8.86
CA GLN A 36 6.46 2.25 9.40
C GLN A 36 7.49 1.75 10.44
N ASP A 37 8.78 1.89 10.14
CA ASP A 37 9.86 1.42 11.01
C ASP A 37 9.94 2.22 12.30
N ILE A 38 9.80 3.55 12.24
CA ILE A 38 9.78 4.42 13.42
C ILE A 38 8.57 4.10 14.31
N LEU A 39 7.38 3.95 13.73
CA LEU A 39 6.16 3.61 14.48
C LEU A 39 6.25 2.22 15.13
N SER A 40 6.86 1.26 14.44
CA SER A 40 7.07 -0.08 14.98
C SER A 40 8.03 -0.07 16.18
N LYS A 41 9.14 0.69 16.07
CA LYS A 41 10.09 0.88 17.17
C LYS A 41 9.47 1.58 18.38
N ALA A 42 8.56 2.52 18.14
CA ALA A 42 7.81 3.22 19.18
C ALA A 42 6.69 2.38 19.83
N GLY A 43 6.61 1.08 19.55
CA GLY A 43 5.60 0.20 20.15
C GLY A 43 4.18 0.43 19.63
N LYS A 44 4.02 1.00 18.43
CA LYS A 44 2.71 1.28 17.81
C LYS A 44 2.45 0.41 16.57
N PRO A 45 2.29 -0.92 16.72
CA PRO A 45 2.14 -1.84 15.58
C PRO A 45 0.89 -1.57 14.74
N THR A 46 -0.20 -1.11 15.36
CA THR A 46 -1.43 -0.75 14.64
C THR A 46 -1.26 0.51 13.79
N TRP A 47 -0.46 1.47 14.25
CA TRP A 47 -0.15 2.68 13.50
C TRP A 47 0.87 2.38 12.40
N SER A 48 1.88 1.55 12.70
CA SER A 48 2.89 1.15 11.72
C SER A 48 2.33 0.33 10.56
N ALA A 49 1.20 -0.37 10.76
CA ALA A 49 0.46 -1.01 9.68
C ALA A 49 -0.32 -0.03 8.77
N ARG A 50 -0.35 1.27 9.11
CA ARG A 50 -1.09 2.33 8.40
C ARG A 50 -0.23 3.59 8.19
N PRO A 51 0.99 3.46 7.63
CA PRO A 51 1.94 4.56 7.53
C PRO A 51 1.43 5.72 6.65
N ARG A 52 0.62 5.46 5.61
CA ARG A 52 0.06 6.52 4.76
C ARG A 52 -1.01 7.31 5.50
N THR A 53 -1.86 6.61 6.26
CA THR A 53 -2.86 7.24 7.12
C THR A 53 -2.19 8.13 8.17
N TYR A 54 -1.15 7.61 8.84
CA TYR A 54 -0.34 8.37 9.77
C TYR A 54 0.26 9.61 9.11
N ALA A 55 0.84 9.47 7.91
CA ALA A 55 1.47 10.58 7.20
C ALA A 55 0.49 11.72 6.90
N VAL A 56 -0.70 11.41 6.40
CA VAL A 56 -1.72 12.44 6.14
C VAL A 56 -2.14 13.13 7.43
N LEU A 57 -2.39 12.38 8.51
CA LEU A 57 -2.75 12.95 9.81
C LEU A 57 -1.63 13.83 10.39
N ARG A 58 -0.38 13.44 10.21
CA ARG A 58 0.80 14.20 10.64
C ARG A 58 0.89 15.53 9.91
N MET A 59 0.74 15.52 8.58
CA MET A 59 0.78 16.74 7.74
C MET A 59 -0.32 17.76 8.05
N ILE A 60 -1.44 17.30 8.64
CA ILE A 60 -2.55 18.19 9.03
C ILE A 60 -2.59 18.45 10.55
N ASN A 61 -1.57 18.01 11.29
CA ASN A 61 -1.46 18.12 12.74
C ASN A 61 -2.66 17.48 13.51
N MET A 62 -3.13 16.32 13.07
CA MET A 62 -4.27 15.58 13.65
C MET A 62 -3.92 14.12 13.97
N VAL A 63 -2.68 13.85 14.39
CA VAL A 63 -2.22 12.48 14.74
C VAL A 63 -3.05 11.87 15.89
N ASN A 64 -3.66 12.71 16.73
CA ASN A 64 -4.59 12.30 17.78
C ASN A 64 -5.81 11.51 17.25
N LEU A 65 -6.15 11.63 15.96
CA LEU A 65 -7.25 10.88 15.35
C LEU A 65 -6.86 9.44 14.97
N MET A 66 -5.59 9.05 15.08
CA MET A 66 -5.12 7.77 14.57
C MET A 66 -5.85 6.58 15.21
N ASP A 67 -6.04 6.61 16.53
CA ASP A 67 -6.73 5.53 17.24
C ASP A 67 -8.22 5.43 16.85
N ASP A 68 -8.87 6.56 16.56
CA ASP A 68 -10.27 6.56 16.10
C ASP A 68 -10.41 5.99 14.69
N LEU A 69 -9.44 6.24 13.80
CA LEU A 69 -9.41 5.62 12.47
C LEU A 69 -9.16 4.11 12.56
N VAL A 70 -8.25 3.70 13.46
CA VAL A 70 -7.97 2.29 13.73
C VAL A 70 -9.22 1.57 14.24
N LYS A 71 -9.95 2.17 15.19
CA LYS A 71 -11.22 1.62 15.72
C LYS A 71 -12.29 1.47 14.64
N GLN A 72 -12.33 2.39 13.67
CA GLN A 72 -13.24 2.31 12.50
C GLN A 72 -12.80 1.27 11.46
N GLY A 73 -11.67 0.59 11.66
CA GLY A 73 -11.16 -0.41 10.71
C GLY A 73 -10.62 0.19 9.41
N LEU A 74 -10.28 1.48 9.42
CA LEU A 74 -9.77 2.17 8.25
C LEU A 74 -8.29 1.83 8.04
N LEU A 75 -7.94 1.49 6.81
CA LEU A 75 -6.62 1.06 6.36
C LEU A 75 -6.08 2.00 5.28
N ASP A 76 -4.79 1.87 4.99
CA ASP A 76 -4.17 2.58 3.87
C ASP A 76 -4.80 2.21 2.52
N TYR A 77 -5.37 1.00 2.41
CA TYR A 77 -6.18 0.58 1.25
C TYR A 77 -7.37 1.51 0.95
N ASN A 78 -7.90 2.21 1.95
CA ASN A 78 -9.07 3.07 1.79
C ASN A 78 -8.75 4.38 1.02
N PHE A 79 -7.48 4.75 0.86
CA PHE A 79 -7.11 5.85 -0.02
C PHE A 79 -7.37 5.52 -1.50
N PRO A 80 -7.82 6.46 -2.34
CA PRO A 80 -8.22 7.82 -1.97
C PRO A 80 -9.60 7.86 -1.30
N TYR A 81 -9.75 8.74 -0.32
CA TYR A 81 -11.06 9.08 0.25
C TYR A 81 -11.78 10.10 -0.64
N SER A 82 -13.10 9.94 -0.76
CA SER A 82 -13.98 10.91 -1.42
C SER A 82 -14.68 11.82 -0.42
N LYS A 83 -15.25 12.95 -0.88
CA LYS A 83 -15.94 13.95 -0.04
C LYS A 83 -17.00 13.35 0.90
N GLY A 84 -17.70 12.30 0.47
CA GLY A 84 -18.72 11.61 1.25
C GLY A 84 -18.23 10.43 2.10
N ARG A 85 -16.95 10.06 2.02
CA ARG A 85 -16.37 8.91 2.73
C ARG A 85 -15.23 9.27 3.68
N ILE A 86 -15.06 10.55 4.02
CA ILE A 86 -14.05 10.95 5.00
C ILE A 86 -14.37 10.32 6.37
N PRO A 87 -13.33 9.93 7.14
CA PRO A 87 -13.55 9.42 8.48
C PRO A 87 -14.24 10.45 9.38
N LEU A 88 -15.20 10.00 10.18
CA LEU A 88 -16.07 10.86 11.01
C LEU A 88 -15.31 11.75 12.00
N GLY A 89 -14.09 11.35 12.39
CA GLY A 89 -13.21 12.10 13.28
C GLY A 89 -12.70 13.42 12.69
N VAL A 90 -12.66 13.57 11.37
CA VAL A 90 -12.21 14.81 10.72
C VAL A 90 -13.41 15.75 10.58
N LYS A 91 -13.71 16.54 11.62
CA LYS A 91 -14.93 17.34 11.72
C LYS A 91 -14.90 18.70 11.00
N PRO A 92 -13.89 19.58 11.16
CA PRO A 92 -13.91 20.90 10.52
C PRO A 92 -13.73 20.80 9.01
N GLN A 93 -14.50 21.57 8.24
CA GLN A 93 -14.41 21.56 6.78
C GLN A 93 -13.02 21.99 6.27
N SER A 94 -12.37 22.92 6.97
CA SER A 94 -10.99 23.32 6.69
C SER A 94 -10.01 22.16 6.83
N THR A 95 -10.12 21.35 7.89
CA THR A 95 -9.30 20.15 8.10
C THR A 95 -9.59 19.09 7.05
N ARG A 96 -10.85 18.90 6.65
CA ARG A 96 -11.21 17.99 5.55
C ARG A 96 -10.57 18.39 4.22
N ASN A 97 -10.58 19.68 3.90
CA ASN A 97 -9.94 20.19 2.69
C ASN A 97 -8.43 19.91 2.71
N LYS A 98 -7.77 20.17 3.85
CA LYS A 98 -6.35 19.82 4.03
C LYS A 98 -6.09 18.32 3.90
N PHE A 99 -6.97 17.48 4.46
CA PHE A 99 -6.86 16.02 4.31
C PHE A 99 -6.94 15.61 2.83
N PHE A 100 -7.88 16.16 2.06
CA PHE A 100 -8.00 15.89 0.62
C PHE A 100 -6.82 16.39 -0.20
N GLU A 101 -6.23 17.52 0.18
CA GLU A 101 -5.02 18.02 -0.45
C GLU A 101 -3.85 17.08 -0.15
N LYS A 102 -3.63 16.75 1.12
CA LYS A 102 -2.47 15.95 1.57
C LYS A 102 -2.57 14.46 1.22
N GLN A 103 -3.77 13.89 1.03
CA GLN A 103 -3.87 12.49 0.60
C GLN A 103 -3.23 12.23 -0.76
N SER A 104 -3.17 13.25 -1.65
CA SER A 104 -2.54 13.12 -2.97
C SER A 104 -1.06 12.74 -2.86
N LEU A 105 -0.41 13.11 -1.75
CA LEU A 105 0.99 12.81 -1.48
C LEU A 105 1.24 11.37 -1.05
N VAL A 106 0.21 10.60 -0.72
CA VAL A 106 0.37 9.21 -0.21
C VAL A 106 -0.26 8.15 -1.11
N LEU A 107 -0.80 8.54 -2.26
CA LEU A 107 -1.39 7.61 -3.22
C LEU A 107 -0.33 6.68 -3.80
N THR A 108 -0.76 5.48 -4.20
CA THR A 108 0.13 4.46 -4.76
C THR A 108 -0.61 3.59 -5.77
N ASP A 109 0.09 3.25 -6.84
CA ASP A 109 -0.45 2.47 -7.96
C ASP A 109 -0.59 0.98 -7.62
N ILE A 110 0.05 0.49 -6.56
CA ILE A 110 -0.05 -0.92 -6.15
C ILE A 110 -1.48 -1.33 -5.79
N LYS A 111 -2.37 -0.37 -5.50
CA LYS A 111 -3.79 -0.63 -5.29
C LYS A 111 -4.44 -1.32 -6.49
N ALA A 112 -3.93 -1.10 -7.70
CA ALA A 112 -4.40 -1.80 -8.90
C ALA A 112 -4.29 -3.34 -8.77
N ALA A 113 -3.25 -3.83 -8.10
CA ALA A 113 -3.03 -5.26 -7.83
C ALA A 113 -4.08 -5.89 -6.89
N GLU A 114 -4.96 -5.08 -6.29
CA GLU A 114 -6.04 -5.55 -5.42
C GLU A 114 -7.44 -5.20 -5.95
N THR A 115 -7.52 -4.48 -7.07
CA THR A 115 -8.79 -4.00 -7.66
C THR A 115 -9.10 -4.64 -9.01
N GLY A 116 -8.19 -5.46 -9.54
CA GLY A 116 -8.31 -6.15 -10.83
C GLY A 116 -7.86 -5.29 -12.00
N GLU A 117 -7.35 -4.09 -11.73
CA GLU A 117 -6.82 -3.17 -12.73
C GLU A 117 -5.41 -3.61 -13.12
N HIS A 118 -5.12 -3.56 -14.43
CA HIS A 118 -3.76 -3.80 -14.88
C HIS A 118 -2.96 -2.50 -14.69
N ALA A 119 -1.87 -2.57 -13.92
CA ALA A 119 -0.99 -1.42 -13.72
C ALA A 119 0.47 -1.78 -13.99
N SER A 120 1.19 -0.81 -14.52
CA SER A 120 2.65 -0.80 -14.51
C SER A 120 3.11 -0.11 -13.25
N LEU A 121 3.98 -0.76 -12.48
CA LEU A 121 4.59 -0.15 -11.30
C LEU A 121 5.92 0.47 -11.71
N ALA A 122 6.14 1.73 -11.32
CA ALA A 122 7.40 2.43 -11.57
C ALA A 122 8.59 1.85 -10.80
N VAL A 123 8.31 1.12 -9.72
CA VAL A 123 9.29 0.45 -8.86
C VAL A 123 8.88 -1.00 -8.65
N GLU A 124 9.80 -1.80 -8.12
CA GLU A 124 9.53 -3.20 -7.78
C GLU A 124 8.27 -3.36 -6.92
N ALA A 125 7.51 -4.43 -7.15
CA ALA A 125 6.27 -4.70 -6.44
C ALA A 125 6.53 -5.21 -5.01
N ASP A 126 7.62 -5.94 -4.81
CA ASP A 126 7.98 -6.67 -3.59
C ASP A 126 7.91 -5.83 -2.30
N PRO A 127 8.40 -4.57 -2.27
CA PRO A 127 8.30 -3.71 -1.09
C PRO A 127 6.87 -3.45 -0.61
N ASN A 128 5.84 -3.68 -1.43
CA ASN A 128 4.44 -3.47 -1.05
C ASN A 128 3.81 -4.70 -0.37
N PHE A 129 4.55 -5.78 -0.24
CA PHE A 129 4.11 -7.03 0.37
C PHE A 129 4.99 -7.41 1.58
N THR A 130 4.45 -8.24 2.46
CA THR A 130 5.18 -8.82 3.60
C THR A 130 4.94 -10.32 3.69
N ASN A 131 5.73 -10.99 4.54
CA ASN A 131 5.62 -12.41 4.86
C ASN A 131 5.61 -13.34 3.62
N PRO A 132 6.54 -13.16 2.65
CA PRO A 132 6.59 -14.03 1.48
C PRO A 132 6.86 -15.47 1.93
N LYS A 133 5.96 -16.38 1.54
CA LYS A 133 6.11 -17.82 1.77
C LYS A 133 5.81 -18.56 0.48
N LYS A 134 6.79 -19.28 -0.06
CA LYS A 134 6.58 -20.12 -1.25
C LYS A 134 5.47 -21.14 -1.01
N LEU A 135 4.50 -21.18 -1.93
CA LEU A 135 3.41 -22.16 -1.96
C LEU A 135 3.68 -23.24 -3.01
N GLY A 136 4.35 -22.88 -4.11
CA GLY A 136 4.68 -23.81 -5.19
C GLY A 136 5.47 -23.14 -6.30
N GLY A 137 5.89 -23.93 -7.29
CA GLY A 137 6.54 -23.42 -8.49
C GLY A 137 6.65 -24.49 -9.57
N GLY A 138 6.73 -24.05 -10.83
CA GLY A 138 6.87 -24.91 -12.00
C GLY A 138 7.29 -24.12 -13.24
N GLY A 139 7.20 -24.73 -14.42
CA GLY A 139 7.64 -24.10 -15.67
C GLY A 139 6.95 -22.77 -16.02
N GLN A 140 5.80 -22.49 -15.40
CA GLN A 140 5.02 -21.26 -15.60
C GLN A 140 5.18 -20.24 -14.47
N GLY A 141 6.21 -20.36 -13.63
CA GLY A 141 6.54 -19.38 -12.59
C GLY A 141 6.44 -19.91 -11.16
N ILE A 142 6.54 -18.98 -10.21
CA ILE A 142 6.56 -19.25 -8.76
C ILE A 142 5.29 -18.69 -8.15
N VAL A 143 4.72 -19.42 -7.19
CA VAL A 143 3.56 -18.98 -6.41
C VAL A 143 3.95 -18.80 -4.97
N GLU A 144 3.65 -17.63 -4.42
CA GLU A 144 3.98 -17.25 -3.04
C GLU A 144 2.72 -16.74 -2.33
N LYS A 145 2.58 -17.09 -1.05
CA LYS A 145 1.71 -16.38 -0.13
C LYS A 145 2.39 -15.08 0.22
N VAL A 146 1.66 -13.98 0.09
CA VAL A 146 2.11 -12.64 0.47
C VAL A 146 1.01 -11.91 1.23
N THR A 147 1.35 -11.02 2.15
CA THR A 147 0.38 -10.13 2.82
C THR A 147 0.51 -8.72 2.24
N SER A 148 -0.57 -8.11 1.79
CA SER A 148 -0.56 -6.72 1.30
C SER A 148 -0.31 -5.73 2.44
N LYS A 149 0.59 -4.75 2.23
CA LYS A 149 0.77 -3.64 3.18
C LYS A 149 -0.37 -2.62 3.16
N LEU A 150 -1.23 -2.61 2.13
CA LEU A 150 -2.37 -1.70 2.05
C LEU A 150 -3.59 -2.26 2.78
N SER A 151 -4.02 -3.46 2.39
CA SER A 151 -5.27 -4.07 2.90
C SER A 151 -5.04 -5.03 4.05
N LEU A 152 -3.78 -5.38 4.35
CA LEU A 152 -3.41 -6.39 5.34
C LEU A 152 -3.98 -7.78 5.04
N ARG A 153 -4.40 -8.03 3.80
CA ARG A 153 -4.94 -9.31 3.35
C ARG A 153 -3.86 -10.19 2.76
N ASP A 154 -4.04 -11.49 2.95
CA ASP A 154 -3.19 -12.51 2.34
C ASP A 154 -3.64 -12.80 0.90
N TYR A 155 -2.68 -12.90 -0.01
CA TYR A 155 -2.87 -13.22 -1.42
C TYR A 155 -1.91 -14.33 -1.85
N ALA A 156 -2.33 -15.10 -2.86
CA ALA A 156 -1.43 -15.96 -3.63
C ALA A 156 -0.93 -15.17 -4.85
N ARG A 157 0.34 -14.75 -4.81
CA ARG A 157 1.01 -14.04 -5.90
C ARG A 157 1.69 -15.03 -6.82
N LYS A 158 1.33 -15.03 -8.10
CA LYS A 158 2.03 -15.78 -9.15
C LYS A 158 3.01 -14.86 -9.88
N SER A 159 4.30 -15.10 -9.71
CA SER A 159 5.37 -14.38 -10.39
C SER A 159 5.88 -15.19 -11.59
N MET A 160 5.98 -14.56 -12.75
CA MET A 160 6.43 -15.21 -13.98
C MET A 160 7.65 -14.49 -14.54
N LEU A 161 8.66 -15.27 -14.94
CA LEU A 161 9.82 -14.72 -15.63
C LEU A 161 9.41 -14.33 -17.05
N ARG A 162 9.78 -13.12 -17.47
CA ARG A 162 9.75 -12.76 -18.90
C ARG A 162 10.81 -13.61 -19.59
N SER A 163 10.38 -14.66 -20.30
CA SER A 163 11.31 -15.49 -21.07
C SER A 163 11.79 -14.73 -22.32
N ARG A 164 12.94 -15.11 -22.89
CA ARG A 164 13.41 -14.59 -24.20
C ARG A 164 12.40 -14.79 -25.35
N LYS A 165 11.37 -15.63 -25.17
CA LYS A 165 10.28 -15.80 -26.15
C LYS A 165 9.23 -14.66 -26.10
N PHE A 166 9.25 -13.83 -25.06
CA PHE A 166 8.51 -12.56 -25.03
C PHE A 166 9.20 -11.48 -25.87
N GLU A 167 10.53 -11.57 -26.01
CA GLU A 167 11.31 -10.71 -26.89
C GLU A 167 11.22 -11.23 -28.34
N GLY A 168 10.25 -10.74 -29.11
CA GLY A 168 10.34 -10.85 -30.58
C GLY A 168 9.04 -10.95 -31.37
N SER A 169 7.91 -11.44 -30.83
CA SER A 169 6.68 -11.59 -31.65
C SER A 169 5.41 -10.96 -31.08
N GLY A 170 5.38 -10.56 -29.79
CA GLY A 170 4.18 -10.02 -29.13
C GLY A 170 3.01 -11.01 -29.01
N ASP A 171 3.07 -12.19 -29.62
CA ASP A 171 2.01 -13.21 -29.55
C ASP A 171 1.90 -13.82 -28.16
N ALA A 172 3.04 -14.07 -27.50
CA ALA A 172 3.06 -14.54 -26.11
C ALA A 172 2.46 -13.50 -25.14
N GLU A 173 2.72 -12.21 -25.37
CA GLU A 173 2.11 -11.12 -24.61
C GLU A 173 0.62 -11.00 -24.86
N ARG A 174 0.19 -11.09 -26.14
CA ARG A 174 -1.23 -11.09 -26.51
C ARG A 174 -1.98 -12.28 -25.91
N ALA A 175 -1.41 -13.48 -26.00
CA ALA A 175 -2.01 -14.70 -25.44
C ALA A 175 -2.16 -14.57 -23.92
N PHE A 176 -1.11 -14.09 -23.24
CA PHE A 176 -1.15 -13.83 -21.80
C PHE A 176 -2.19 -12.76 -21.43
N GLY A 177 -2.24 -11.65 -22.17
CA GLY A 177 -3.24 -10.61 -22.01
C GLY A 177 -4.66 -11.15 -22.18
N ASN A 178 -4.92 -11.96 -23.20
CA ASN A 178 -6.21 -12.60 -23.44
C ASN A 178 -6.61 -13.55 -22.31
N GLU A 179 -5.66 -14.35 -21.80
CA GLU A 179 -5.89 -15.25 -20.65
C GLU A 179 -6.28 -14.44 -19.41
N LEU A 180 -5.56 -13.36 -19.09
CA LEU A 180 -5.89 -12.47 -17.98
C LEU A 180 -7.28 -11.84 -18.16
N GLN A 181 -7.65 -11.39 -19.36
CA GLN A 181 -8.97 -10.82 -19.61
C GLN A 181 -10.09 -11.83 -19.40
N ASN A 182 -9.85 -13.11 -19.70
CA ASN A 182 -10.80 -14.18 -19.41
C ASN A 182 -10.88 -14.47 -17.92
N LEU A 183 -9.74 -14.59 -17.23
CA LEU A 183 -9.69 -14.82 -15.78
C LEU A 183 -10.40 -13.72 -14.98
N LYS A 184 -10.28 -12.45 -15.39
CA LYS A 184 -10.98 -11.31 -14.76
C LYS A 184 -12.50 -11.45 -14.77
N LYS A 185 -13.06 -12.12 -15.78
CA LYS A 185 -14.51 -12.32 -15.93
C LYS A 185 -15.04 -13.51 -15.12
N LEU A 186 -14.17 -14.41 -14.68
CA LEU A 186 -14.57 -15.61 -13.94
C LEU A 186 -14.72 -15.27 -12.45
N SER A 187 -15.95 -15.41 -11.94
CA SER A 187 -16.25 -15.25 -10.52
C SER A 187 -17.22 -16.34 -10.09
N HIS A 188 -16.68 -17.43 -9.55
CA HIS A 188 -17.46 -18.59 -9.11
C HIS A 188 -16.88 -19.16 -7.81
N ARG A 189 -17.73 -19.72 -6.94
CA ARG A 189 -17.33 -20.25 -5.62
C ARG A 189 -16.22 -21.31 -5.69
N HIS A 190 -16.15 -22.05 -6.79
CA HIS A 190 -15.18 -23.13 -7.01
C HIS A 190 -13.97 -22.72 -7.86
N LEU A 191 -13.84 -21.43 -8.22
CA LEU A 191 -12.70 -20.91 -8.96
C LEU A 191 -11.93 -19.91 -8.09
N VAL A 192 -10.59 -19.95 -8.19
CA VAL A 192 -9.76 -18.91 -7.58
C VAL A 192 -10.02 -17.61 -8.31
N LYS A 193 -10.47 -16.60 -7.57
CA LYS A 193 -10.71 -15.26 -8.12
C LYS A 193 -9.38 -14.57 -8.42
N TYR A 194 -9.22 -14.11 -9.65
CA TYR A 194 -8.17 -13.17 -10.00
C TYR A 194 -8.49 -11.79 -9.40
N VAL A 195 -7.53 -11.17 -8.71
CA VAL A 195 -7.70 -9.90 -7.98
C VAL A 195 -6.88 -8.74 -8.53
N GLY A 196 -5.85 -8.99 -9.35
CA GLY A 196 -4.93 -7.98 -9.87
C GLY A 196 -3.56 -8.56 -10.17
#